data_AF-A0A7V4SSD2-F1
#
_entry.id   AF-A0A7V4SSD2-F1
#
_cell.length_a   1.000
_cell.length_b   1.000
_cell.length_c   1.000
_cell.angle_alpha   90.00
_cell.angle_beta   90.00
_cell.angle_gamma   90.00
#
_symmetry.space_group_name_H-M   'P 1'
#
loop_
_entity.id
_entity.type
_entity.pdbx_description
1 polymer ?
#
loop_
_entity_poly.entity_id
_entity_poly.type
_entity_poly.pdbx_seq_one_letter_code
_entity_poly.pdbx_strand_id
1 'polypeptide(L)'
;MSEHVSEWLGAYADGELAGQRLHQVRAHLASCAACRHELGQIRRLSCLLETTAPTPEPALPTERFLAQVNLRLPQGQQAEAGSGQRALGLGGASAWQRALDLAWRLAPLLLLAGWAFAQAVLAVTGVAVTLLDSGVVAAAWPGLSWLAPRAQAGSDLLQRLLHLGEPLGIILVWDVIISAAVALLCWGWLAGWRARQSGRLLNQT
;
A
#
# COMPACT_ATOMS: atom_id res chain seq x y z
N MET A 1 -35.23 -2.84 -60.91
CA MET A 1 -35.45 -2.76 -59.45
C MET A 1 -34.62 -1.61 -58.95
N SER A 2 -35.23 -0.43 -58.79
CA SER A 2 -34.53 0.77 -58.32
C SER A 2 -34.24 0.60 -56.84
N GLU A 3 -33.03 0.18 -56.50
CA GLU A 3 -32.55 0.19 -55.13
C GLU A 3 -32.66 1.62 -54.59
N HIS A 4 -33.58 1.81 -53.66
CA HIS A 4 -33.73 3.07 -52.93
C HIS A 4 -32.53 3.26 -52.04
N VAL A 5 -32.08 4.51 -51.90
CA VAL A 5 -30.86 4.85 -51.14
C VAL A 5 -31.22 5.16 -49.67
N SER A 6 -32.30 4.57 -49.17
CA SER A 6 -32.92 4.87 -47.87
C SER A 6 -31.95 4.70 -46.69
N GLU A 7 -31.07 3.69 -46.76
CA GLU A 7 -30.03 3.45 -45.75
C GLU A 7 -29.06 4.64 -45.59
N TRP A 8 -28.83 5.41 -46.65
CA TRP A 8 -27.90 6.53 -46.63
C TRP A 8 -28.57 7.90 -46.46
N LEU A 9 -29.91 7.97 -46.44
CA LEU A 9 -30.63 9.25 -46.31
C LEU A 9 -30.43 9.89 -44.93
N GLY A 10 -30.32 9.08 -43.87
CA GLY A 10 -30.00 9.57 -42.51
C GLY A 10 -28.62 10.22 -42.47
N ALA A 11 -27.58 9.47 -42.85
CA ALA A 11 -26.21 10.00 -42.94
C ALA A 11 -26.08 11.21 -43.88
N TYR A 12 -26.90 11.28 -44.94
CA TYR A 12 -26.97 12.46 -45.80
C TYR A 12 -27.62 13.68 -45.10
N ALA A 13 -28.67 13.45 -44.32
CA ALA A 13 -29.35 14.50 -43.54
C ALA A 13 -28.43 15.07 -42.45
N ASP A 14 -27.61 14.22 -41.83
CA ASP A 14 -26.63 14.58 -40.79
C ASP A 14 -25.32 15.15 -41.35
N GLY A 15 -25.13 15.09 -42.67
CA GLY A 15 -23.94 15.61 -43.36
C GLY A 15 -22.70 14.71 -43.27
N GLU A 16 -22.86 13.45 -42.87
CA GLU A 16 -21.76 12.49 -42.66
C GLU A 16 -21.27 11.81 -43.95
N LEU A 17 -22.01 11.94 -45.06
CA LEU A 17 -21.61 11.35 -46.34
C LEU A 17 -20.50 12.15 -47.03
N ALA A 18 -19.47 11.45 -47.50
CA ALA A 18 -18.37 12.02 -48.27
C ALA A 18 -18.12 11.27 -49.60
N GLY A 19 -17.43 11.95 -50.52
CA GLY A 19 -16.92 11.38 -51.76
C GLY A 19 -17.99 10.75 -52.66
N GLN A 20 -17.70 9.54 -53.16
CA GLN A 20 -18.53 8.86 -54.16
C GLN A 20 -19.97 8.59 -53.69
N ARG A 21 -20.16 8.28 -52.41
CA ARG A 21 -21.49 8.00 -51.83
C ARG A 21 -22.37 9.25 -51.79
N LEU A 22 -21.79 10.41 -51.48
CA LEU A 22 -22.52 11.69 -51.53
C LEU A 22 -22.99 12.00 -52.96
N HIS A 23 -22.15 11.76 -53.96
CA HIS A 23 -22.53 11.96 -55.36
C HIS A 23 -23.64 11.02 -55.81
N GLN A 24 -23.59 9.74 -55.42
CA GLN A 24 -24.61 8.75 -55.73
C GLN A 24 -25.97 9.12 -55.12
N VAL A 25 -26.00 9.47 -53.83
CA VAL A 25 -27.23 9.90 -53.14
C VAL A 25 -27.80 11.17 -53.79
N ARG A 26 -26.95 12.16 -54.08
CA ARG A 26 -27.39 13.41 -54.72
C ARG A 26 -27.98 13.18 -56.11
N ALA A 27 -27.37 12.30 -56.91
CA ALA A 27 -27.88 11.92 -58.23
C ALA A 27 -29.23 11.20 -58.12
N HIS A 28 -29.39 10.29 -57.15
CA HIS A 28 -30.65 9.60 -56.91
C HIS A 28 -31.76 10.53 -56.41
N LEU A 29 -31.44 11.50 -55.54
CA LEU A 29 -32.38 12.50 -55.08
C LEU A 29 -32.88 13.42 -56.21
N ALA A 30 -32.12 13.58 -57.29
CA ALA A 30 -32.58 14.34 -58.46
C ALA A 30 -33.69 13.59 -59.22
N SER A 31 -33.62 12.25 -59.31
CA SER A 31 -34.56 11.44 -60.10
C SER A 31 -35.71 10.83 -59.27
N CYS A 32 -35.54 10.58 -57.98
CA CYS A 32 -36.52 9.87 -57.16
C CYS A 32 -37.33 10.80 -56.25
N ALA A 33 -38.65 10.90 -56.49
CA ALA A 33 -39.56 11.68 -55.64
C ALA A 33 -39.78 11.05 -54.25
N ALA A 34 -39.79 9.71 -54.16
CA ALA A 34 -39.99 9.00 -52.90
C ALA A 34 -38.86 9.29 -51.89
N CYS A 35 -37.60 9.20 -52.32
CA CYS A 35 -36.46 9.49 -51.45
C CYS A 35 -36.37 10.98 -51.05
N ARG A 36 -36.84 11.91 -51.90
CA ARG A 36 -36.97 13.33 -51.51
C ARG A 36 -38.02 13.54 -50.43
N HIS A 37 -39.15 12.83 -50.52
CA HIS A 37 -40.20 12.90 -49.52
C HIS A 37 -39.70 12.36 -48.18
N GLU A 38 -39.04 11.21 -48.18
CA GLU A 38 -38.44 10.59 -47.00
C GLU A 38 -37.39 11.50 -46.33
N LEU A 39 -36.49 12.10 -47.12
CA LEU A 39 -35.53 13.10 -46.60
C LEU A 39 -36.23 14.31 -45.96
N GLY A 40 -37.36 14.74 -46.53
CA GLY A 40 -38.19 15.80 -45.97
C GLY A 40 -38.81 15.42 -44.62
N GLN A 41 -39.24 14.16 -44.46
CA GLN A 41 -39.76 13.65 -43.19
C GLN A 41 -38.66 13.61 -42.11
N ILE A 42 -37.46 13.14 -42.46
CA ILE A 42 -36.30 13.11 -41.55
C ILE A 42 -35.99 14.52 -41.05
N ARG A 43 -35.85 15.49 -41.96
CA ARG A 43 -35.56 16.90 -41.58
C ARG A 43 -36.65 17.53 -40.73
N ARG A 44 -37.92 17.22 -41.04
CA ARG A 44 -39.06 17.71 -40.25
C ARG A 44 -39.03 17.15 -38.84
N LEU A 45 -38.69 15.87 -38.68
CA LEU A 45 -38.56 15.23 -37.37
C LEU A 45 -37.40 15.84 -36.57
N SER A 46 -36.24 16.07 -37.19
CA SER A 46 -35.11 16.74 -36.53
C SER A 46 -35.48 18.14 -36.06
N CYS A 47 -36.17 18.93 -36.90
CA CYS A 47 -36.65 20.26 -36.53
C CYS A 47 -37.64 20.22 -35.35
N LEU A 48 -38.54 19.23 -35.31
CA LEU A 48 -39.44 19.03 -34.17
C LEU A 48 -38.67 18.70 -32.89
N LEU A 49 -37.63 17.86 -32.97
CA LEU A 49 -36.80 17.54 -31.81
C LEU A 49 -36.04 18.76 -31.31
N GLU A 50 -35.47 19.57 -32.20
CA GLU A 50 -34.78 20.82 -31.85
C GLU A 50 -35.72 21.84 -31.19
N THR A 51 -36.95 21.96 -31.68
CA THR A 51 -37.94 22.91 -31.13
C THR A 51 -38.60 22.43 -29.85
N THR A 52 -38.67 21.12 -29.62
CA THR A 52 -39.27 20.52 -28.41
C THR A 52 -38.23 20.28 -27.31
N ALA A 53 -36.93 20.33 -27.64
CA ALA A 53 -35.87 20.14 -26.66
C ALA A 53 -36.00 21.21 -25.55
N PRO A 54 -36.15 20.79 -24.28
CA PRO A 54 -36.14 21.74 -23.18
C PRO A 54 -34.80 22.49 -23.20
N THR A 55 -34.85 23.81 -23.01
CA THR A 55 -33.66 24.64 -22.89
C THR A 55 -32.74 24.00 -21.85
N PRO A 56 -31.47 23.69 -22.18
CA PRO A 56 -30.57 23.08 -21.22
C PRO A 56 -30.53 23.97 -19.98
N GLU A 57 -30.96 23.41 -18.84
CA GLU A 57 -30.81 24.06 -17.55
C GLU A 57 -29.34 24.47 -17.39
N PRO A 58 -29.06 25.63 -16.77
CA PRO A 58 -27.70 26.11 -16.61
C PRO A 58 -26.85 24.98 -16.05
N ALA A 59 -25.85 24.56 -16.84
CA ALA A 59 -25.00 23.44 -16.52
C ALA A 59 -24.53 23.60 -15.08
N LEU A 60 -24.90 22.64 -14.23
CA LEU A 60 -24.44 22.61 -12.85
C LEU A 60 -22.91 22.80 -12.87
N PRO A 61 -22.34 23.61 -11.96
CA PRO A 61 -20.89 23.71 -11.83
C PRO A 61 -20.30 22.30 -11.75
N THR A 62 -19.23 22.05 -12.51
CA THR A 62 -18.60 20.73 -12.65
C THR A 62 -18.36 20.08 -11.29
N GLU A 63 -18.03 20.89 -10.28
CA GLU A 63 -17.79 20.48 -8.90
C GLU A 63 -19.04 19.89 -8.24
N ARG A 64 -20.22 20.49 -8.47
CA ARG A 64 -21.50 19.98 -7.96
C ARG A 64 -21.93 18.71 -8.68
N PHE A 65 -21.71 18.64 -9.99
CA PHE A 65 -21.98 17.43 -10.76
C PHE A 65 -21.12 16.27 -10.25
N LEU A 66 -19.81 16.49 -10.11
CA LEU A 66 -18.89 15.49 -9.58
C LEU A 66 -19.26 15.06 -8.16
N ALA A 67 -19.67 16.00 -7.30
CA ALA A 67 -20.15 15.68 -5.96
C ALA A 67 -21.39 14.77 -5.99
N GLN A 68 -22.38 15.05 -6.84
CA GLN A 68 -23.57 14.22 -6.97
C GLN A 68 -23.28 12.85 -7.58
N VAL A 69 -22.38 12.77 -8.56
CA VAL A 69 -21.95 11.49 -9.15
C VAL A 69 -21.22 10.66 -8.11
N ASN A 70 -20.30 11.26 -7.34
CA ASN A 70 -19.54 10.55 -6.32
C ASN A 70 -20.44 10.02 -5.20
N LEU A 71 -21.54 10.71 -4.89
CA LEU A 71 -22.56 10.23 -3.95
C LEU A 71 -23.41 9.08 -4.51
N ARG A 72 -23.55 8.97 -5.83
CA ARG A 72 -24.35 7.94 -6.50
C ARG A 72 -23.55 6.73 -6.95
N LEU A 73 -22.22 6.82 -6.96
CA LEU A 73 -21.37 5.69 -7.26
C LEU A 73 -21.33 4.73 -6.07
N PRO A 74 -21.53 3.41 -6.28
CA PRO A 74 -21.27 2.43 -5.25
C PRO A 74 -19.79 2.53 -4.86
N GLN A 75 -19.52 2.85 -3.59
CA GLN A 75 -18.18 3.12 -3.04
C GLN A 75 -17.15 1.97 -3.21
N GLY A 76 -17.55 0.83 -3.78
CA GLY A 76 -16.70 -0.35 -3.97
C GLY A 76 -15.80 -0.35 -5.21
N GLN A 77 -16.04 0.47 -6.25
CA GLN A 77 -15.37 0.30 -7.55
C GLN A 77 -14.18 1.26 -7.80
N GLN A 78 -14.10 2.40 -7.13
CA GLN A 78 -13.04 3.39 -7.39
C GLN A 78 -11.65 2.98 -6.85
N ALA A 79 -11.58 1.98 -5.96
CA ALA A 79 -10.31 1.43 -5.51
C ALA A 79 -9.69 0.41 -6.50
N GLU A 80 -10.39 0.07 -7.59
CA GLU A 80 -10.05 -1.10 -8.44
C GLU A 80 -9.49 -0.73 -9.82
N ALA A 81 -9.49 0.54 -10.21
CA ALA A 81 -8.98 0.98 -11.52
C ALA A 81 -7.42 1.02 -11.62
N GLY A 82 -6.70 0.67 -10.55
CA GLY A 82 -5.25 0.83 -10.46
C GLY A 82 -4.39 -0.44 -10.48
N SER A 83 -4.95 -1.66 -10.57
CA SER A 83 -4.10 -2.86 -10.56
C SER A 83 -4.70 -4.04 -11.32
N GLY A 84 -4.17 -4.26 -12.53
CA GLY A 84 -4.36 -5.47 -13.35
C GLY A 84 -3.71 -6.72 -12.77
N GLN A 85 -3.73 -6.87 -11.45
CA GLN A 85 -3.04 -7.93 -10.71
C GLN A 85 -4.04 -8.73 -9.86
N ARG A 86 -5.15 -9.13 -10.48
CA ARG A 86 -6.22 -9.92 -9.83
C ARG A 86 -6.67 -11.08 -10.72
N ALA A 87 -5.77 -12.02 -10.97
CA ALA A 87 -6.13 -13.33 -11.52
C ALA A 87 -5.93 -14.50 -10.52
N LEU A 88 -5.44 -14.24 -9.31
CA LEU A 88 -5.26 -15.27 -8.28
C LEU A 88 -6.09 -14.92 -7.04
N GLY A 89 -7.20 -15.63 -6.88
CA GLY A 89 -8.21 -15.44 -5.85
C GLY A 89 -7.70 -15.65 -4.43
N LEU A 90 -7.21 -14.57 -3.83
CA LEU A 90 -7.01 -14.45 -2.38
C LEU A 90 -7.82 -13.26 -1.89
N GLY A 91 -9.06 -13.52 -1.44
CA GLY A 91 -9.95 -12.56 -0.79
C GLY A 91 -9.44 -12.02 0.55
N GLY A 92 -8.13 -12.11 0.82
CA GLY A 92 -7.48 -11.67 2.04
C GLY A 92 -6.84 -10.27 1.95
N ALA A 93 -6.89 -9.57 0.81
CA ALA A 93 -6.09 -8.34 0.62
C ALA A 93 -6.32 -7.26 1.70
N SER A 94 -7.54 -7.07 2.20
CA SER A 94 -7.82 -6.06 3.26
C SER A 94 -7.49 -6.55 4.67
N ALA A 95 -7.53 -7.86 4.92
CA ALA A 95 -7.11 -8.47 6.19
C ALA A 95 -5.58 -8.57 6.25
N TRP A 96 -4.94 -8.89 5.13
CA TRP A 96 -3.51 -8.96 4.95
C TRP A 96 -2.86 -7.57 5.03
N GLN A 97 -3.48 -6.53 4.46
CA GLN A 97 -3.04 -5.15 4.65
C GLN A 97 -3.12 -4.72 6.13
N ARG A 98 -4.22 -5.05 6.82
CA ARG A 98 -4.34 -4.78 8.26
C ARG A 98 -3.31 -5.55 9.07
N ALA A 99 -3.05 -6.81 8.74
CA ALA A 99 -2.04 -7.63 9.38
C ALA A 99 -0.62 -7.09 9.13
N LEU A 100 -0.32 -6.64 7.91
CA LEU A 100 0.96 -5.99 7.56
C LEU A 100 1.13 -4.65 8.28
N ASP A 101 0.09 -3.84 8.41
CA ASP A 101 0.15 -2.59 9.17
C ASP A 101 0.37 -2.85 10.67
N LEU A 102 -0.30 -3.86 11.23
CA LEU A 102 -0.07 -4.32 12.60
C LEU A 102 1.35 -4.87 12.79
N ALA A 103 1.81 -5.72 11.87
CA ALA A 103 3.17 -6.26 11.89
C ALA A 103 4.22 -5.15 11.79
N TRP A 104 4.00 -4.15 10.93
CA TRP A 104 4.88 -3.01 10.79
C TRP A 104 4.92 -2.18 12.08
N ARG A 105 3.78 -1.97 12.75
CA ARG A 105 3.71 -1.27 14.05
C ARG A 105 4.39 -2.04 15.18
N LEU A 106 4.34 -3.36 15.15
CA LEU A 106 4.92 -4.23 16.20
C LEU A 106 6.41 -4.53 15.97
N ALA A 107 6.93 -4.30 14.77
CA ALA A 107 8.34 -4.52 14.43
C ALA A 107 9.34 -3.91 15.44
N PRO A 108 9.25 -2.62 15.83
CA PRO A 108 10.18 -2.05 16.82
C PRO A 108 10.00 -2.67 18.21
N LEU A 109 8.77 -3.04 18.58
CA LEU A 109 8.47 -3.64 19.87
C LEU A 109 9.06 -5.06 19.98
N LEU A 110 8.93 -5.83 18.92
CA LEU A 110 9.51 -7.17 18.78
C LEU A 110 11.04 -7.10 18.77
N LEU A 111 11.62 -6.12 18.08
CA LEU A 111 13.07 -5.93 18.05
C LEU A 111 13.62 -5.62 19.45
N LEU A 112 12.97 -4.69 20.18
CA LEU A 112 13.35 -4.35 21.55
C LEU A 112 13.15 -5.53 22.52
N ALA A 113 12.05 -6.27 22.40
CA ALA A 113 11.79 -7.44 23.23
C ALA A 113 12.84 -8.54 22.98
N GLY A 114 13.18 -8.81 21.72
CA GLY A 114 14.23 -9.75 21.36
C GLY A 114 15.60 -9.35 21.88
N TRP A 115 15.95 -8.06 21.79
CA TRP A 115 17.18 -7.50 22.36
C TRP A 115 17.25 -7.67 23.88
N ALA A 116 16.20 -7.26 24.59
CA ALA A 116 16.13 -7.38 26.05
C ALA A 116 16.21 -8.83 26.52
N PHE A 117 15.58 -9.76 25.79
CA PHE A 117 15.67 -11.19 26.07
C PHE A 117 17.11 -11.71 25.93
N ALA A 118 17.80 -11.36 24.84
CA ALA A 118 19.19 -11.76 24.62
C ALA A 118 20.10 -11.25 25.77
N GLN A 119 19.90 -10.00 26.20
CA GLN A 119 20.61 -9.43 27.35
C GLN A 119 20.36 -10.18 28.65
N ALA A 120 19.10 -10.53 28.93
CA ALA A 120 18.75 -11.30 30.12
C ALA A 120 19.43 -12.67 30.13
N VAL A 121 19.45 -13.37 29.00
CA VAL A 121 20.13 -14.67 28.86
C VAL A 121 21.64 -14.54 29.09
N LEU A 122 22.28 -13.54 28.48
CA LEU A 122 23.71 -13.31 28.64
C LEU A 122 24.07 -12.93 30.08
N ALA A 123 23.28 -12.09 30.74
CA ALA A 123 23.49 -11.70 32.13
C ALA A 123 23.37 -12.90 33.08
N VAL A 124 22.31 -13.70 32.94
CA VAL A 124 22.11 -14.92 33.74
C VAL A 124 23.25 -15.92 33.52
N THR A 125 23.65 -16.12 32.26
CA THR A 125 24.76 -17.03 31.92
C THR A 125 26.07 -16.55 32.51
N GLY A 126 26.37 -15.25 32.41
CA GLY A 126 27.57 -14.65 33.01
C GLY A 126 27.61 -14.82 34.52
N VAL A 127 26.51 -14.54 35.21
CA VAL A 127 26.39 -14.74 36.67
C VAL A 127 26.54 -16.21 37.06
N ALA A 128 25.95 -17.13 36.28
CA ALA A 128 26.09 -18.56 36.54
C ALA A 128 27.55 -19.01 36.44
N VAL A 129 28.27 -18.57 35.39
CA VAL A 129 29.69 -18.89 35.19
C VAL A 129 30.55 -18.33 36.31
N THR A 130 30.34 -17.09 36.76
CA THR A 130 31.11 -16.51 37.88
C THR A 130 30.83 -17.21 39.21
N LEU A 131 29.57 -17.61 39.47
CA LEU A 131 29.20 -18.42 40.63
C LEU A 131 29.86 -19.80 40.61
N LEU A 132 29.91 -20.45 39.44
CA LEU A 132 30.60 -21.72 39.25
C LEU A 132 32.12 -21.60 39.47
N ASP A 133 32.76 -20.58 38.91
CA ASP A 133 34.22 -20.36 39.04
C ASP A 133 34.63 -19.94 40.47
N SER A 134 33.75 -19.23 41.19
CA SER A 134 33.99 -18.84 42.59
C SER A 134 34.02 -20.02 43.58
N GLY A 135 33.60 -21.22 43.15
CA GLY A 135 33.51 -22.40 44.00
C GLY A 135 32.35 -22.39 45.00
N VAL A 136 31.56 -21.31 45.07
CA VAL A 136 30.40 -21.19 45.97
C VAL A 136 29.38 -22.30 45.72
N VAL A 137 29.15 -22.65 44.46
CA VAL A 137 28.23 -23.74 44.09
C VAL A 137 28.74 -25.10 44.59
N ALA A 138 30.04 -25.37 44.49
CA ALA A 138 30.64 -26.61 45.00
C ALA A 138 30.67 -26.67 46.53
N ALA A 139 30.80 -25.52 47.20
CA ALA A 139 30.70 -25.42 48.65
C ALA A 139 29.26 -25.65 49.15
N ALA A 140 28.26 -25.11 48.44
CA ALA A 140 26.85 -25.29 48.78
C ALA A 140 26.32 -26.70 48.42
N TRP A 141 26.82 -27.30 47.33
CA TRP A 141 26.42 -28.63 46.86
C TRP A 141 27.65 -29.51 46.57
N PRO A 142 28.13 -30.28 47.56
CA PRO A 142 29.33 -31.11 47.42
C PRO A 142 29.26 -32.15 46.30
N GLY A 143 28.05 -32.63 45.97
CA GLY A 143 27.80 -33.59 44.89
C GLY A 143 28.05 -33.04 43.48
N LEU A 144 28.16 -31.72 43.32
CA LEU A 144 28.48 -31.05 42.04
C LEU A 144 29.93 -30.55 41.99
N SER A 145 30.78 -30.97 42.92
CA SER A 145 32.20 -30.58 42.97
C SER A 145 33.01 -31.01 41.74
N TRP A 146 32.53 -31.99 40.97
CA TRP A 146 33.15 -32.42 39.71
C TRP A 146 32.97 -31.40 38.57
N LEU A 147 31.97 -30.50 38.67
CA LEU A 147 31.77 -29.38 37.73
C LEU A 147 32.61 -28.16 38.10
N ALA A 148 33.15 -28.10 39.32
CA ALA A 148 34.01 -27.01 39.70
C ALA A 148 35.35 -27.18 38.98
N PRO A 149 35.81 -26.17 38.20
CA PRO A 149 37.17 -26.18 37.71
C PRO A 149 38.09 -26.37 38.92
N ARG A 150 39.05 -27.31 38.82
CA ARG A 150 39.99 -27.65 39.89
C ARG A 150 40.89 -26.45 40.15
N ALA A 151 40.36 -25.46 40.86
CA ALA A 151 41.01 -24.20 41.15
C ALA A 151 42.20 -24.50 42.06
N GLN A 152 43.40 -24.29 41.53
CA GLN A 152 44.62 -24.33 42.29
C GLN A 152 44.54 -23.21 43.32
N ALA A 153 44.22 -23.58 44.56
CA ALA A 153 44.05 -22.66 45.67
C ALA A 153 45.39 -21.99 45.99
N GLY A 154 45.48 -20.68 45.73
CA GLY A 154 46.60 -19.86 46.21
C GLY A 154 46.79 -18.58 45.39
N SER A 155 46.57 -17.42 46.03
CA SER A 155 46.96 -16.06 45.63
C SER A 155 46.42 -15.41 44.35
N ASP A 156 45.85 -16.12 43.38
CA ASP A 156 45.48 -15.52 42.08
C ASP A 156 44.12 -14.77 42.04
N LEU A 157 43.39 -14.68 43.15
CA LEU A 157 42.06 -14.02 43.16
C LEU A 157 42.13 -12.55 42.76
N LEU A 158 43.16 -11.82 43.22
CA LEU A 158 43.30 -10.39 42.92
C LEU A 158 43.70 -10.15 41.45
N GLN A 159 44.56 -11.01 40.91
CA GLN A 159 45.00 -10.96 39.50
C GLN A 159 43.88 -11.42 38.54
N ARG A 160 43.06 -12.40 38.94
CA ARG A 160 41.84 -12.78 38.23
C ARG A 160 40.77 -11.69 38.28
N LEU A 161 40.55 -11.03 39.42
CA LEU A 161 39.63 -9.89 39.53
C LEU A 161 40.03 -8.73 38.61
N LEU A 162 41.33 -8.42 38.54
CA LEU A 162 41.87 -7.40 37.62
C LEU A 162 41.75 -7.83 36.15
N HIS A 163 42.01 -9.11 35.83
CA HIS A 163 41.80 -9.65 34.47
C HIS A 163 40.34 -9.87 34.09
N LEU A 164 39.40 -9.93 35.04
CA LEU A 164 37.96 -9.91 34.77
C LEU A 164 37.49 -8.51 34.35
N GLY A 165 38.19 -7.45 34.76
CA GLY A 165 37.85 -6.05 34.43
C GLY A 165 37.96 -5.73 32.93
N GLU A 166 38.96 -6.29 32.24
CA GLU A 166 39.14 -6.11 30.79
C GLU A 166 37.98 -6.69 29.94
N PRO A 167 37.58 -7.97 30.09
CA PRO A 167 36.48 -8.53 29.32
C PRO A 167 35.13 -7.94 29.76
N LEU A 168 34.92 -7.63 31.04
CA LEU A 168 33.68 -6.97 31.50
C LEU A 168 33.52 -5.57 30.92
N GLY A 169 34.60 -4.79 30.83
CA GLY A 169 34.58 -3.47 30.21
C GLY A 169 34.23 -3.54 28.72
N ILE A 170 34.84 -4.49 28.00
CA ILE A 170 34.55 -4.70 26.57
C ILE A 170 33.09 -5.15 26.36
N ILE A 171 32.57 -6.04 27.20
CA ILE A 171 31.17 -6.50 27.12
C ILE A 171 30.19 -5.34 27.38
N LEU A 172 30.43 -4.53 28.42
CA LEU A 172 29.61 -3.35 28.73
C LEU A 172 29.65 -2.31 27.60
N VAL A 173 30.81 -2.06 27.01
CA VAL A 173 30.95 -1.12 25.89
C VAL A 173 30.18 -1.62 24.66
N TRP A 174 30.31 -2.91 24.32
CA TRP A 174 29.54 -3.50 23.21
C TRP A 174 28.04 -3.48 23.47
N ASP A 175 27.61 -3.74 24.70
CA ASP A 175 26.21 -3.67 25.08
C ASP A 175 25.62 -2.26 24.90
N VAL A 176 26.36 -1.23 25.34
CA VAL A 176 25.97 0.18 25.16
C VAL A 176 25.94 0.56 23.68
N ILE A 177 26.92 0.13 22.89
CA ILE A 177 26.97 0.41 21.44
C ILE A 177 25.77 -0.21 20.74
N ILE A 178 25.46 -1.48 21.00
CA ILE A 178 24.36 -2.16 20.33
C ILE A 178 23.01 -1.58 20.80
N SER A 179 22.86 -1.27 22.08
CA SER A 179 21.67 -0.61 22.61
C SER A 179 21.45 0.77 21.96
N ALA A 180 22.52 1.56 21.82
CA ALA A 180 22.46 2.85 21.12
C ALA A 180 22.10 2.69 19.64
N ALA A 181 22.65 1.67 18.96
CA ALA A 181 22.31 1.38 17.57
C ALA A 181 20.83 0.97 17.40
N VAL A 182 20.30 0.12 18.29
CA VAL A 182 18.87 -0.28 18.30
C VAL A 182 17.97 0.93 18.57
N ALA A 183 18.35 1.79 19.50
CA ALA A 183 17.62 3.02 19.80
C ALA A 183 17.57 3.97 18.60
N LEU A 184 18.71 4.18 17.92
CA LEU A 184 18.80 4.98 16.69
C LEU A 184 17.96 4.39 15.56
N LEU A 185 17.96 3.08 15.39
CA LEU A 185 17.14 2.40 14.39
C LEU A 185 15.64 2.61 14.66
N CYS A 186 15.22 2.48 15.93
CA CYS A 186 13.85 2.74 16.35
C CYS A 186 13.44 4.21 16.14
N TRP A 187 14.34 5.15 16.46
CA TRP A 187 14.10 6.59 16.25
C TRP A 187 14.01 6.94 14.77
N GLY A 188 14.89 6.39 13.94
CA GLY A 188 14.85 6.56 12.48
C GLY A 188 13.56 6.01 11.88
N TRP A 189 13.12 4.85 12.35
CA TRP A 189 11.83 4.27 11.97
C TRP A 189 10.65 5.15 12.36
N LEU A 190 10.63 5.68 13.60
CA LEU A 190 9.59 6.58 14.09
C LEU A 190 9.53 7.89 13.30
N ALA A 191 10.71 8.46 12.99
CA ALA A 191 10.83 9.68 12.19
C ALA A 191 10.31 9.45 10.76
N GLY A 192 10.70 8.34 10.12
CA GLY A 192 10.20 7.97 8.80
C GLY A 192 8.69 7.71 8.78
N TRP A 193 8.16 7.08 9.83
CA TRP A 193 6.71 6.87 9.98
C TRP A 193 5.95 8.19 10.12
N ARG A 194 6.43 9.12 10.96
CA ARG A 194 5.85 10.47 11.09
C ARG A 194 5.88 11.22 9.76
N ALA A 195 7.00 11.20 9.03
CA ALA A 195 7.09 11.86 7.72
C ALA A 195 6.05 11.33 6.72
N ARG A 196 5.81 10.00 6.69
CA ARG A 196 4.77 9.39 5.85
C ARG A 196 3.34 9.71 6.29
N GLN A 197 3.10 9.99 7.56
CA GLN A 197 1.79 10.44 8.04
C GLN A 197 1.54 11.90 7.68
N SER A 198 2.53 12.77 7.88
CA SER A 198 2.41 14.20 7.55
C SER A 198 2.13 14.42 6.06
N GLY A 199 2.76 13.64 5.17
CA GLY A 199 2.50 13.71 3.73
C GLY A 199 1.08 13.29 3.32
N ARG A 200 0.39 12.47 4.13
CA ARG A 200 -1.01 12.08 3.86
C ARG A 200 -2.02 13.14 4.28
N LEU A 201 -1.70 13.97 5.28
CA LEU A 201 -2.57 15.04 5.76
C LEU A 201 -2.55 16.26 4.82
N LEU A 202 -1.39 16.59 4.24
CA LEU A 202 -1.24 17.71 3.30
C LEU A 202 -1.92 17.48 1.94
N ASN A 203 -2.16 16.22 1.56
CA ASN A 203 -2.82 15.87 0.29
C ASN A 203 -4.37 15.84 0.41
N GLN A 204 -4.92 16.13 1.59
CA GLN A 204 -6.37 16.17 1.85
C GLN A 204 -6.92 17.59 2.05
N THR A 205 -6.06 18.60 2.05
CA THR A 205 -6.40 20.04 2.13
C THR A 205 -6.17 20.71 0.80
#